data_AF-A0A2D4JS12-F1
#
_entry.id   AF-A0A2D4JS12-F1
#
_cell.length_a   1.000
_cell.length_b   1.000
_cell.length_c   1.000
_cell.angle_alpha   90.00
_cell.angle_beta   90.00
_cell.angle_gamma   90.00
#
_symmetry.space_group_name_H-M   'P 1'
#
loop_
_entity.id
_entity.type
_entity.pdbx_description
1 polymer ?
#
loop_
_entity_poly.entity_id
_entity_poly.type
_entity_poly.pdbx_seq_one_letter_code
_entity_poly.pdbx_strand_id
1 'polypeptide(L)'
;MYPQGRHPGPHQPGQPGFKFTVAESCDRIKDEFQFLQAQYHSLKVEYDKLANEKTEMQRHYVMYYEMSYGLNIEMHKQTEIAKRLNTILAQIMPFLSQEHQQQVAQAVERAKQVTMTELNAIIGVGEVVMASHGRHSLCFCCYREPRQKGGINDLEEGIEGELIKSADDTKLAGIVHIP
;
A
#
# COMPACT_ATOMS: atom_id res chain seq x y z
N MET A 1 10.14 -19.70 -17.81
CA MET A 1 10.82 -20.47 -18.87
C MET A 1 9.82 -21.47 -19.44
N TYR A 2 9.16 -21.14 -20.55
CA TYR A 2 8.31 -22.08 -21.28
C TYR A 2 9.21 -22.99 -22.14
N PRO A 3 9.00 -24.32 -22.18
CA PRO A 3 9.75 -25.15 -23.10
C PRO A 3 9.19 -24.98 -24.52
N GLN A 4 10.03 -24.55 -25.46
CA GLN A 4 9.74 -24.53 -26.89
C GLN A 4 9.23 -25.90 -27.35
N GLY A 5 7.96 -25.95 -27.78
CA GLY A 5 7.41 -27.06 -28.55
C GLY A 5 8.17 -27.20 -29.87
N ARG A 6 8.80 -28.35 -30.08
CA ARG A 6 9.37 -28.74 -31.38
C ARG A 6 8.21 -28.93 -32.35
N HIS A 7 8.01 -27.98 -33.27
CA HIS A 7 7.17 -28.21 -34.44
C HIS A 7 7.78 -29.33 -35.30
N PRO A 8 7.03 -30.37 -35.69
CA PRO A 8 7.50 -31.30 -36.71
C PRO A 8 7.52 -30.56 -38.06
N GLY A 9 8.64 -30.65 -38.78
CA GLY A 9 8.81 -30.04 -40.09
C GLY A 9 7.83 -30.58 -41.15
N PRO A 10 7.65 -29.86 -42.27
CA PRO A 10 6.68 -30.20 -43.30
C PRO A 10 7.01 -31.57 -43.93
N HIS A 11 6.01 -32.46 -43.96
CA HIS A 11 6.14 -33.82 -44.50
C HIS A 11 6.27 -33.83 -46.04
N GLN A 12 7.23 -34.59 -46.56
CA GLN A 12 7.38 -34.90 -47.99
C GLN A 12 6.27 -35.88 -48.46
N PRO A 13 5.74 -35.72 -49.69
CA PRO A 13 4.73 -36.61 -50.22
C PRO A 13 5.39 -37.87 -50.83
N GLY A 14 5.36 -39.00 -50.12
CA GLY A 14 5.89 -40.26 -50.66
C GLY A 14 5.78 -41.53 -49.80
N GLN A 15 5.14 -41.52 -48.63
CA GLN A 15 5.02 -42.70 -47.77
C GLN A 15 3.66 -43.42 -47.98
N PRO A 16 3.65 -44.75 -48.23
CA PRO A 16 2.43 -45.51 -48.45
C PRO A 16 1.70 -45.75 -47.13
N GLY A 17 0.47 -45.21 -47.01
CA GLY A 17 -0.51 -45.70 -46.03
C GLY A 17 -0.45 -45.08 -44.63
N PHE A 18 -0.48 -43.76 -44.51
CA PHE A 18 -0.89 -43.09 -43.27
C PHE A 18 -2.42 -43.29 -43.07
N LYS A 19 -2.83 -44.50 -42.70
CA LYS A 19 -4.20 -44.73 -42.22
C LYS A 19 -4.25 -44.23 -40.79
N PHE A 20 -4.55 -42.94 -40.63
CA PHE A 20 -4.97 -42.38 -39.35
C PHE A 20 -6.15 -43.22 -38.86
N THR A 21 -5.92 -44.12 -37.91
CA THR A 21 -6.99 -44.98 -37.41
C THR A 21 -7.77 -44.20 -36.36
N VAL A 22 -9.10 -44.33 -36.39
CA VAL A 22 -10.00 -43.62 -35.46
C VAL A 22 -9.61 -43.86 -33.99
N ALA A 23 -9.02 -45.02 -33.69
CA ALA A 23 -8.48 -45.36 -32.37
C ALA A 23 -7.31 -44.44 -31.95
N GLU A 24 -6.31 -44.23 -32.82
CA GLU A 24 -5.18 -43.33 -32.54
C GLU A 24 -5.64 -41.87 -32.38
N SER A 25 -6.68 -41.46 -33.12
CA SER A 25 -7.30 -40.15 -32.95
C SER A 25 -7.94 -40.01 -31.57
N CYS A 26 -8.67 -41.03 -31.11
CA CYS A 26 -9.30 -41.04 -29.80
C CYS A 26 -8.27 -40.99 -28.67
N ASP A 27 -7.14 -41.70 -28.80
CA ASP A 27 -6.06 -41.66 -27.81
C ASP A 27 -5.41 -40.28 -27.72
N ARG A 28 -5.14 -39.63 -28.87
CA ARG A 28 -4.63 -38.25 -28.89
C ARG A 28 -5.59 -37.26 -28.24
N ILE A 29 -6.88 -37.36 -28.54
CA ILE A 29 -7.92 -36.51 -27.93
C ILE A 29 -7.96 -36.73 -26.40
N LYS A 30 -7.82 -37.98 -25.95
CA LYS A 30 -7.78 -38.32 -24.53
C LYS A 30 -6.57 -37.71 -23.82
N ASP A 31 -5.39 -37.76 -24.44
CA ASP A 31 -4.17 -37.17 -23.90
C ASP A 31 -4.24 -35.64 -23.86
N GLU A 32 -4.76 -35.01 -24.92
CA GLU A 32 -5.02 -33.56 -24.96
C GLU A 32 -6.01 -33.12 -23.88
N PHE A 33 -7.07 -33.91 -23.66
CA PHE A 33 -8.05 -33.64 -22.60
C PHE A 33 -7.43 -33.78 -21.21
N GLN A 34 -6.63 -34.83 -20.96
CA GLN A 34 -5.93 -34.99 -19.67
C GLN A 34 -4.93 -33.86 -19.42
N PHE A 35 -4.19 -33.46 -20.46
CA PHE A 35 -3.28 -32.32 -20.38
C PHE A 35 -4.03 -31.03 -20.05
N LEU A 36 -5.15 -30.76 -20.74
CA LEU A 36 -5.98 -29.59 -20.47
C LEU A 36 -6.56 -29.61 -19.05
N GLN A 37 -7.00 -30.78 -18.58
CA GLN A 37 -7.50 -30.96 -17.21
C GLN A 37 -6.42 -30.68 -16.16
N ALA A 38 -5.18 -31.12 -16.40
CA ALA A 38 -4.04 -30.83 -15.52
C ALA A 38 -3.68 -29.33 -15.49
N GLN A 39 -3.73 -28.66 -16.65
CA GLN A 39 -3.54 -27.21 -16.75
C GLN A 39 -4.63 -26.44 -16.01
N TYR A 40 -5.89 -26.85 -16.15
CA TYR A 40 -7.02 -26.25 -15.44
C TYR A 40 -6.87 -26.39 -13.92
N HIS A 41 -6.48 -27.57 -13.43
CA HIS A 41 -6.26 -27.78 -12.01
C HIS A 41 -5.14 -26.88 -11.47
N SER A 42 -4.01 -26.81 -12.19
CA SER A 42 -2.89 -25.94 -11.84
C SER A 42 -3.32 -24.47 -11.78
N LEU A 43 -4.06 -24.02 -12.79
CA LEU A 43 -4.60 -22.66 -12.85
C LEU A 43 -5.56 -22.36 -11.70
N LYS A 44 -6.42 -23.31 -11.33
CA LYS A 44 -7.35 -23.14 -10.20
C LYS A 44 -6.60 -22.93 -8.89
N VAL A 45 -5.54 -23.70 -8.63
CA VAL A 45 -4.72 -23.55 -7.42
C VAL A 45 -4.05 -22.17 -7.37
N GLU A 46 -3.48 -21.71 -8.49
CA GLU A 46 -2.91 -20.36 -8.58
C GLU A 46 -3.96 -19.26 -8.40
N TYR A 47 -5.18 -19.45 -8.92
CA TYR A 47 -6.29 -18.52 -8.71
C TYR A 47 -6.69 -18.43 -7.22
N ASP A 48 -6.85 -19.56 -6.55
CA ASP A 48 -7.21 -19.60 -5.13
C ASP A 48 -6.12 -18.94 -4.27
N LYS A 49 -4.84 -19.15 -4.63
CA LYS A 49 -3.71 -18.47 -4.00
C LYS A 49 -3.78 -16.95 -4.20
N LEU A 50 -4.00 -16.48 -5.43
CA LEU A 50 -4.09 -15.06 -5.73
C LEU A 50 -5.27 -14.39 -5.03
N ALA A 51 -6.40 -15.09 -4.88
CA ALA A 51 -7.55 -14.59 -4.12
C ALA A 51 -7.23 -14.38 -2.62
N ASN A 52 -6.44 -15.28 -2.03
CA ASN A 52 -5.96 -15.12 -0.65
C ASN A 52 -4.99 -13.93 -0.53
N GLU A 53 -4.03 -13.80 -1.45
CA GLU A 53 -3.10 -12.66 -1.47
C GLU A 53 -3.84 -11.32 -1.64
N LYS A 54 -4.88 -11.27 -2.48
CA LYS A 54 -5.75 -10.09 -2.64
C LYS A 54 -6.42 -9.69 -1.32
N THR A 55 -6.91 -10.68 -0.57
CA THR A 55 -7.57 -10.44 0.72
C THR A 55 -6.58 -9.94 1.78
N GLU A 56 -5.37 -10.48 1.80
CA GLU A 56 -4.29 -10.01 2.68
C GLU A 56 -3.89 -8.57 2.34
N MET A 57 -3.72 -8.27 1.06
CA MET A 57 -3.40 -6.93 0.58
C MET A 57 -4.49 -5.92 0.97
N GLN A 58 -5.76 -6.31 0.86
CA GLN A 58 -6.88 -5.46 1.26
C GLN A 58 -6.85 -5.16 2.77
N ARG A 59 -6.51 -6.15 3.61
CA ARG A 59 -6.38 -5.94 5.06
C ARG A 59 -5.27 -4.94 5.38
N HIS A 60 -4.11 -5.07 4.74
CA HIS A 60 -3.03 -4.10 4.90
C HIS A 60 -3.42 -2.72 4.38
N TYR A 61 -4.09 -2.63 3.23
CA TYR A 61 -4.53 -1.37 2.66
C TYR A 61 -5.43 -0.59 3.62
N VAL A 62 -6.46 -1.22 4.18
CA VAL A 62 -7.37 -0.58 5.14
C VAL A 62 -6.61 -0.13 6.39
N MET A 63 -5.74 -0.98 6.92
CA MET A 63 -4.93 -0.65 8.09
C MET A 63 -4.04 0.59 7.85
N TYR A 64 -3.35 0.65 6.71
CA TYR A 64 -2.51 1.80 6.35
C TYR A 64 -3.35 3.06 6.10
N TYR A 65 -4.54 2.92 5.53
CA TYR A 65 -5.44 4.05 5.30
C TYR A 65 -5.86 4.70 6.62
N GLU A 66 -6.37 3.91 7.56
CA GLU A 66 -6.79 4.41 8.88
C GLU A 66 -5.63 5.00 9.66
N MET A 67 -4.46 4.35 9.63
CA MET A 67 -3.26 4.83 10.29
C MET A 67 -2.79 6.17 9.70
N SER A 68 -2.72 6.26 8.38
CA SER A 68 -2.30 7.49 7.69
C SER A 68 -3.25 8.64 7.98
N TYR A 69 -4.56 8.39 8.02
CA TYR A 69 -5.55 9.39 8.38
C TYR A 69 -5.38 9.90 9.82
N GLY A 70 -5.17 8.99 10.77
CA GLY A 70 -4.90 9.35 12.17
C GLY A 70 -3.61 10.16 12.34
N LEU A 71 -2.53 9.73 11.69
CA LEU A 71 -1.25 10.46 11.67
C LEU A 71 -1.41 11.85 11.04
N ASN A 72 -2.20 11.97 9.97
CA ASN A 72 -2.43 13.24 9.29
C ASN A 72 -3.16 14.25 10.18
N ILE A 73 -4.21 13.82 10.89
CA ILE A 73 -4.91 14.68 11.85
C ILE A 73 -3.96 15.16 12.94
N GLU A 74 -3.22 14.24 13.56
CA GLU A 74 -2.32 14.60 14.66
C GLU A 74 -1.19 15.51 14.18
N MET A 75 -0.65 15.29 12.98
CA MET A 75 0.32 16.18 12.34
C MET A 75 -0.23 17.61 12.24
N HIS A 76 -1.40 17.79 11.61
CA HIS A 76 -2.00 19.12 11.46
C HIS A 76 -2.30 19.78 12.81
N LYS A 77 -2.77 19.00 13.79
CA LYS A 77 -2.99 19.48 15.16
C LYS A 77 -1.70 19.98 15.81
N GLN A 78 -0.61 19.23 15.73
CA GLN A 78 0.68 19.64 16.28
C GLN A 78 1.24 20.87 15.55
N THR A 79 1.08 20.96 14.23
CA THR A 79 1.45 22.17 13.46
C THR A 79 0.69 23.41 13.94
N GLU A 80 -0.61 23.30 14.15
CA GLU A 80 -1.43 24.42 14.63
C GLU A 80 -1.07 24.82 16.07
N ILE A 81 -0.80 23.85 16.95
CA ILE A 81 -0.29 24.12 18.31
C ILE A 81 1.04 24.88 18.24
N ALA A 82 2.01 24.40 17.45
CA ALA A 82 3.30 25.05 17.30
C ALA A 82 3.17 26.48 16.76
N LYS A 83 2.24 26.71 15.83
CA LYS A 83 1.93 28.06 15.31
C LYS A 83 1.39 28.98 16.39
N ARG A 84 0.41 28.53 17.18
CA ARG A 84 -0.17 29.32 18.28
C ARG A 84 0.85 29.66 19.35
N LEU A 85 1.70 28.70 19.73
CA LEU A 85 2.79 28.93 20.68
C LEU A 85 3.77 29.99 20.15
N ASN A 86 4.13 29.94 18.87
CA ASN A 86 4.96 30.96 18.24
C ASN A 86 4.30 32.35 18.25
N THR A 87 2.99 32.43 18.02
CA THR A 87 2.25 33.71 18.11
C THR A 87 2.28 34.27 19.54
N ILE A 88 2.04 33.44 20.56
CA ILE A 88 2.10 33.86 21.96
C ILE A 88 3.50 34.35 22.33
N LEU A 89 4.54 33.62 21.92
CA LEU A 89 5.94 34.04 22.14
C LEU A 89 6.21 35.41 21.51
N ALA A 90 5.79 35.63 20.27
CA ALA A 90 5.94 36.92 19.60
C ALA A 90 5.21 38.07 20.32
N GLN A 91 4.05 37.80 20.95
CA GLN A 91 3.31 38.77 21.74
C GLN A 91 4.02 39.11 23.07
N ILE A 92 4.73 38.16 23.68
CA ILE A 92 5.45 38.37 24.94
C ILE A 92 6.79 39.11 24.72
N MET A 93 7.42 38.94 23.56
CA MET A 93 8.74 39.50 23.22
C MET A 93 8.91 41.00 23.58
N PRO A 94 7.97 41.91 23.25
CA PRO A 94 8.12 43.34 23.55
C PRO A 94 8.16 43.69 25.06
N PHE A 95 7.72 42.77 25.93
CA PHE A 95 7.68 42.99 27.38
C PHE A 95 8.99 42.56 28.09
N LEU A 96 9.93 41.97 27.36
CA LEU A 96 11.23 41.55 27.89
C LEU A 96 12.29 42.64 27.73
N SER A 97 13.35 42.59 28.54
CA SER A 97 14.54 43.44 28.37
C SER A 97 15.25 43.13 27.05
N GLN A 98 16.00 44.10 26.51
CA GLN A 98 16.65 43.96 25.21
C GLN A 98 17.63 42.77 25.13
N GLU A 99 18.30 42.44 26.22
CA GLU A 99 19.16 41.25 26.34
C GLU A 99 18.35 39.95 26.29
N HIS A 100 17.27 39.86 27.07
CA HIS A 100 16.39 38.68 27.08
C HIS A 100 15.65 38.49 25.75
N GLN A 101 15.31 39.57 25.05
CA GLN A 101 14.72 39.49 23.72
C GLN A 101 15.63 38.73 22.75
N GLN A 102 16.93 39.08 22.69
CA GLN A 102 17.86 38.39 21.79
C GLN A 102 18.06 36.92 22.18
N GLN A 103 18.16 36.62 23.48
CA GLN A 103 18.30 35.23 23.95
C GLN A 103 17.07 34.37 23.60
N VAL A 104 15.87 34.88 23.86
CA VAL A 104 14.62 34.16 23.56
C VAL A 104 14.42 34.01 22.06
N ALA A 105 14.68 35.04 21.25
CA ALA A 105 14.59 34.96 19.80
C ALA A 105 15.50 33.87 19.22
N GLN A 106 16.76 33.79 19.68
CA GLN A 106 17.71 32.77 19.24
C GLN A 106 17.27 31.37 19.67
N ALA A 107 16.80 31.20 20.91
CA ALA A 107 16.33 29.92 21.42
C ALA A 107 15.11 29.39 20.66
N VAL A 108 14.16 30.26 20.31
CA VAL A 108 12.96 29.91 19.53
C VAL A 108 13.34 29.49 18.11
N GLU A 109 14.31 30.15 17.48
CA GLU A 109 14.76 29.78 16.14
C GLU A 109 15.44 28.40 16.13
N ARG A 110 16.29 28.12 17.13
CA ARG A 110 16.86 26.78 17.32
C ARG A 110 15.78 25.74 17.59
N ALA A 111 14.77 26.06 18.40
CA ALA A 111 13.70 25.11 18.75
C ALA A 111 12.87 24.68 17.53
N LYS A 112 12.74 25.53 16.51
CA LYS A 112 12.06 25.19 15.25
C LYS A 112 12.89 24.30 14.33
N GLN A 113 14.21 24.29 14.48
CA GLN A 113 15.12 23.52 13.66
C GLN A 113 15.29 22.11 14.25
N VAL A 114 14.50 21.17 13.73
CA VAL A 114 14.63 19.74 14.06
C VAL A 114 15.55 19.08 13.04
N THR A 115 16.66 18.54 13.49
CA THR A 115 17.61 17.82 12.62
C THR A 115 17.13 16.38 12.36
N MET A 116 17.58 15.77 11.26
CA MET A 116 17.26 14.37 10.94
C MET A 116 17.70 13.40 12.04
N THR A 117 18.82 13.68 12.71
CA THR A 117 19.31 12.87 13.83
C THR A 117 18.37 12.93 15.03
N GLU A 118 17.89 14.11 15.39
CA GLU A 118 16.90 14.28 16.48
C GLU A 118 15.57 13.65 16.10
N LEU A 119 15.12 13.83 14.85
CA LEU A 119 13.90 13.23 14.34
C LEU A 119 13.94 11.70 14.43
N ASN A 120 15.03 11.09 13.96
CA ASN A 120 15.22 9.64 14.01
C ASN A 120 15.26 9.11 15.46
N ALA A 121 15.87 9.86 16.38
CA ALA A 121 15.87 9.50 17.80
C ALA A 121 14.46 9.55 18.42
N ILE A 122 13.66 10.57 18.08
CA ILE A 122 12.28 10.71 18.57
C ILE A 122 11.38 9.60 18.02
N ILE A 123 11.47 9.29 16.73
CA ILE A 123 10.71 8.20 16.10
C ILE A 123 11.06 6.86 16.77
N GLY A 124 12.36 6.59 16.97
CA GLY A 124 12.82 5.35 17.62
C GLY A 124 12.31 5.18 19.05
N VAL A 125 12.20 6.26 19.83
CA VAL A 125 11.57 6.22 21.17
C VAL A 125 10.07 5.91 21.06
N GLY A 126 9.39 6.50 20.08
CA GLY A 126 7.98 6.23 19.80
C GLY A 126 7.70 4.76 19.46
N GLU A 127 8.53 4.15 18.62
CA GLU A 127 8.43 2.72 18.26
C GLU A 127 8.58 1.80 19.49
N VAL A 128 9.53 2.10 20.39
CA VAL A 128 9.74 1.33 21.63
C VAL A 128 8.53 1.44 22.56
N VAL A 129 7.94 2.62 22.69
CA VAL A 129 6.73 2.82 23.51
C VAL A 129 5.52 2.07 22.93
N MET A 130 5.38 2.05 21.61
CA MET A 130 4.30 1.29 20.93
C MET A 130 4.50 -0.22 21.05
N ALA A 131 5.75 -0.70 20.97
CA ALA A 131 6.09 -2.12 21.17
C ALA A 131 5.85 -2.58 22.63
N SER A 132 6.14 -1.74 23.62
CA SER A 132 5.97 -2.06 25.04
C SER A 132 4.51 -2.17 25.51
N HIS A 133 3.58 -1.54 24.80
CA HIS A 133 2.18 -1.51 25.22
C HIS A 133 1.35 -2.74 24.82
N GLY A 134 1.88 -3.71 24.05
CA GLY A 134 1.12 -4.90 23.61
C GLY A 134 -0.19 -4.59 22.89
N ARG A 135 -0.44 -3.30 22.61
CA ARG A 135 -1.66 -2.74 22.04
C ARG A 135 -1.26 -2.14 20.72
N HIS A 136 -1.11 -3.03 19.75
CA HIS A 136 -1.46 -2.68 18.38
C HIS A 136 -2.86 -2.05 18.42
N SER A 137 -3.00 -0.73 18.38
CA SER A 137 -4.24 -0.13 17.87
C SER A 137 -4.54 -0.63 16.46
N LEU A 138 -3.51 -1.18 15.78
CA LEU A 138 -3.55 -1.93 14.53
C LEU A 138 -4.26 -3.30 14.62
N CYS A 139 -4.51 -3.86 15.81
CA CYS A 139 -5.11 -5.21 15.96
C CYS A 139 -6.64 -5.16 16.09
N PHE A 140 -7.24 -4.01 16.41
CA PHE A 140 -8.70 -3.92 16.52
C PHE A 140 -9.40 -4.09 15.15
N CYS A 141 -8.75 -3.73 14.04
CA CYS A 141 -9.26 -4.00 12.69
C CYS A 141 -9.00 -5.43 12.21
N CYS A 142 -7.94 -6.11 12.69
CA CYS A 142 -7.72 -7.53 12.37
C CYS A 142 -8.75 -8.47 13.05
N TYR A 143 -9.39 -8.05 14.15
CA TYR A 143 -10.37 -8.85 14.89
C TYR A 143 -11.84 -8.51 14.59
N ARG A 144 -12.12 -7.52 13.74
CA ARG A 144 -13.48 -7.31 13.24
C ARG A 144 -13.65 -8.11 11.96
N GLU A 145 -14.19 -9.33 12.09
CA GLU A 145 -14.64 -10.14 10.96
C GLU A 145 -15.33 -9.26 9.91
N PRO A 146 -14.96 -9.36 8.62
CA PRO A 146 -15.68 -8.65 7.59
C PRO A 146 -17.10 -9.19 7.58
N ARG A 147 -18.08 -8.33 7.94
CA ARG A 147 -19.49 -8.62 7.67
C ARG A 147 -19.60 -8.92 6.19
N GLN A 148 -19.87 -10.18 5.86
CA GLN A 148 -20.31 -10.63 4.55
C GLN A 148 -21.49 -9.76 4.11
N LYS A 149 -21.27 -8.85 3.16
CA LYS A 149 -22.25 -8.32 2.19
C LYS A 149 -21.60 -7.19 1.39
N GLY A 150 -21.31 -7.47 0.12
CA GLY A 150 -20.83 -6.49 -0.86
C GLY A 150 -19.88 -7.18 -1.82
N GLY A 151 -20.30 -7.32 -3.08
CA GLY A 151 -19.49 -7.97 -4.10
C GLY A 151 -18.24 -7.14 -4.40
N ILE A 152 -17.21 -7.83 -4.89
CA ILE A 152 -15.92 -7.26 -5.28
C ILE A 152 -16.04 -6.11 -6.32
N ASN A 153 -17.21 -5.98 -6.96
CA ASN A 153 -17.46 -5.00 -8.01
C ASN A 153 -17.90 -3.61 -7.48
N ASP A 154 -18.30 -3.48 -6.21
CA ASP A 154 -18.76 -2.19 -5.66
C ASP A 154 -17.59 -1.29 -5.17
N LEU A 155 -16.38 -1.84 -5.03
CA LEU A 155 -15.21 -1.09 -4.56
C LEU A 155 -14.42 -0.41 -5.69
N GLU A 156 -14.42 -0.96 -6.91
CA GLU A 156 -13.68 -0.39 -8.05
C GLU A 156 -14.24 0.98 -8.47
N GLU A 157 -15.57 1.16 -8.41
CA GLU A 157 -16.21 2.46 -8.72
C GLU A 157 -15.95 3.53 -7.63
N GLY A 158 -15.68 3.14 -6.38
CA GLY A 158 -15.32 4.07 -5.31
C GLY A 158 -13.86 4.54 -5.38
N ILE A 159 -12.95 3.66 -5.82
CA ILE A 159 -11.50 3.92 -5.81
C ILE A 159 -11.10 4.93 -6.89
N GLU A 160 -11.68 4.86 -8.10
CA GLU A 160 -11.40 5.87 -9.13
C GLU A 160 -11.99 7.26 -8.79
N GLY A 161 -13.12 7.30 -8.07
CA GLY A 161 -13.78 8.55 -7.67
C GLY A 161 -13.05 9.33 -6.57
N GLU A 162 -12.42 8.67 -5.60
CA GLU A 162 -11.77 9.33 -4.45
C GLU A 162 -10.29 9.71 -4.70
N LEU A 163 -9.57 8.98 -5.56
CA LEU A 163 -8.22 9.35 -6.00
C LEU A 163 -8.20 10.69 -6.75
N ILE A 164 -9.28 11.01 -7.48
CA ILE A 164 -9.43 12.30 -8.17
C ILE A 164 -9.66 13.44 -7.17
N LYS A 165 -10.46 13.24 -6.11
CA LYS A 165 -10.67 14.26 -5.05
C LYS A 165 -9.41 14.53 -4.23
N SER A 166 -8.65 13.48 -3.89
CA SER A 166 -7.37 13.62 -3.18
C SER A 166 -6.34 14.43 -3.98
N ALA A 167 -6.31 14.29 -5.31
CA ALA A 167 -5.39 15.01 -6.17
C ALA A 167 -5.73 16.52 -6.27
N ASP A 168 -7.02 16.87 -6.20
CA ASP A 168 -7.46 18.26 -6.21
C ASP A 168 -7.21 18.96 -4.86
N ASP A 169 -7.39 18.28 -3.73
CA ASP A 169 -7.10 18.85 -2.39
C ASP A 169 -5.58 19.06 -2.17
N THR A 170 -4.74 18.20 -2.75
CA THR A 170 -3.26 18.35 -2.69
C THR A 170 -2.78 19.55 -3.52
N LYS A 171 -3.51 19.97 -4.55
CA LYS A 171 -3.22 21.20 -5.31
C LYS A 171 -3.65 22.48 -4.59
N LEU A 172 -4.62 22.40 -3.67
CA LEU A 172 -4.97 23.53 -2.79
C LEU A 172 -3.98 23.69 -1.63
N ALA A 173 -3.35 22.61 -1.18
CA ALA A 173 -2.23 22.63 -0.23
C ALA A 173 -0.90 22.95 -0.94
N GLY A 174 -0.84 24.09 -1.64
CA GLY A 174 0.44 24.67 -2.02
C GLY A 174 1.31 24.88 -0.77
N ILE A 175 2.59 24.52 -0.88
CA ILE A 175 3.65 24.48 0.15
C ILE A 175 3.91 23.05 0.63
N VAL A 176 4.85 22.37 -0.05
CA VAL A 176 6.14 21.98 0.52
C VAL A 176 7.10 21.82 -0.68
N HIS A 177 7.80 22.90 -1.00
CA HIS A 177 8.97 22.86 -1.88
C HIS A 177 10.16 22.52 -0.98
N ILE A 178 10.65 21.28 -1.06
CA ILE A 178 11.93 20.87 -0.45
C ILE A 178 12.97 20.92 -1.59
N PRO A 179 14.14 21.55 -1.37
CA PRO A 179 15.16 21.77 -2.41
C PRO A 179 15.72 20.46 -2.99
#